data_AF-A0A519RWK7-F1
#
_entry.id   AF-A0A519RWK7-F1
#
_cell.length_a   1.000
_cell.length_b   1.000
_cell.length_c   1.000
_cell.angle_alpha   90.00
_cell.angle_beta   90.00
_cell.angle_gamma   90.00
#
_symmetry.space_group_name_H-M   'P 1'
#
loop_
_entity.id
_entity.type
_entity.pdbx_description
1 polymer ?
#
loop_
_entity_poly.entity_id
_entity_poly.type
_entity_poly.pdbx_seq_one_letter_code
_entity_poly.pdbx_strand_id
1 'polypeptide(L)'
;MNLFLIILFFGVGSCALAKAQSTINSIKQTQEILRSSKLTNGLSYFLLSQQKAKRSFKIGFIVKAGTYMEKPNQYGAAHVLEHMSVRSTANFPDVTLFLGTNGMEPGKGLVATTG
;
A
#
# COMPACT_ATOMS: atom_id res chain seq x y z
N MET A 1 -60.35 20.54 -16.66
CA MET A 1 -59.57 19.39 -16.14
C MET A 1 -58.31 19.95 -15.52
N ASN A 2 -58.25 19.93 -14.19
CA ASN A 2 -57.59 20.95 -13.38
C ASN A 2 -56.06 20.85 -13.36
N LEU A 3 -55.42 22.01 -13.55
CA LEU A 3 -54.00 22.32 -13.34
C LEU A 3 -53.48 21.93 -11.93
N PHE A 4 -54.40 21.65 -11.00
CA PHE A 4 -54.15 21.23 -9.63
C PHE A 4 -53.60 19.80 -9.49
N LEU A 5 -53.78 18.92 -10.48
CA LEU A 5 -53.39 17.51 -10.39
C LEU A 5 -51.93 17.24 -10.81
N ILE A 6 -51.27 18.16 -11.53
CA ILE A 6 -49.89 17.98 -12.01
C ILE A 6 -48.86 18.35 -10.92
N ILE A 7 -49.21 19.27 -10.00
CA ILE A 7 -48.32 19.71 -8.93
C ILE A 7 -48.14 18.63 -7.84
N LEU A 8 -49.12 17.71 -7.70
CA LEU A 8 -49.09 16.65 -6.70
C LEU A 8 -48.11 15.50 -7.04
N PHE A 9 -47.70 15.36 -8.31
CA PHE A 9 -46.80 14.29 -8.74
C PHE A 9 -45.32 14.71 -8.84
N PHE A 10 -45.02 16.02 -8.79
CA PHE A 10 -43.65 16.54 -8.76
C PHE A 10 -43.20 17.06 -7.38
N GLY A 11 -44.12 17.27 -6.45
CA GLY A 11 -43.81 17.84 -5.12
C GLY A 11 -43.31 16.85 -4.05
N VAL A 12 -43.49 15.54 -4.25
CA VAL A 12 -43.15 14.51 -3.23
C VAL A 12 -41.89 13.71 -3.59
N GLY A 13 -41.39 13.81 -4.83
CA GLY A 13 -40.20 13.09 -5.30
C GLY A 13 -38.86 13.72 -4.91
N SER A 14 -38.82 15.02 -4.59
CA SER A 14 -37.55 15.74 -4.42
C SER A 14 -36.92 15.65 -3.02
N CYS A 15 -37.59 15.06 -2.03
CA CYS A 15 -37.02 14.93 -0.67
C CYS A 15 -36.30 13.59 -0.42
N ALA A 16 -36.40 12.62 -1.34
CA ALA A 16 -35.73 11.32 -1.22
C ALA A 16 -34.38 11.23 -1.97
N LEU A 17 -34.06 12.18 -2.85
CA LEU A 17 -32.80 12.15 -3.63
C LEU A 17 -31.61 12.80 -2.91
N ALA A 18 -31.85 13.67 -1.93
CA ALA A 18 -30.78 14.36 -1.21
C ALA A 18 -30.01 13.47 -0.20
N LYS A 19 -30.56 12.28 0.14
CA LYS A 19 -29.92 11.34 1.09
C LYS A 19 -29.06 10.25 0.43
N ALA A 20 -29.06 10.15 -0.90
CA ALA A 20 -28.21 9.22 -1.64
C ALA A 20 -26.83 9.79 -1.98
N GLN A 21 -26.62 11.10 -1.82
CA GLN A 21 -25.37 11.80 -2.17
C GLN A 21 -24.33 11.82 -1.04
N SER A 22 -24.50 11.07 0.06
CA SER A 22 -23.56 11.07 1.20
C SER A 22 -22.70 9.80 1.35
N THR A 23 -22.72 8.86 0.41
CA THR A 23 -22.01 7.56 0.55
C THR A 23 -20.88 7.33 -0.47
N ILE A 24 -20.44 8.36 -1.21
CA ILE A 24 -19.26 8.27 -2.12
C ILE A 24 -18.13 9.20 -1.66
N ASN A 25 -17.79 9.19 -0.37
CA ASN A 25 -16.62 9.91 0.13
C ASN A 25 -15.69 9.04 1.01
N SER A 26 -15.85 7.72 1.05
CA SER A 26 -14.97 6.85 1.86
C SER A 26 -13.94 6.03 1.07
N ILE A 27 -13.78 6.25 -0.24
CA ILE A 27 -12.84 5.48 -1.07
C ILE A 27 -11.78 6.41 -1.69
N LYS A 28 -10.74 6.69 -0.90
CA LYS A 28 -9.30 6.68 -1.27
C LYS A 28 -8.53 7.45 -0.21
N GLN A 29 -8.11 6.77 0.85
CA GLN A 29 -6.97 7.25 1.63
C GLN A 29 -5.70 6.83 0.87
N THR A 30 -5.46 7.46 -0.29
CA THR A 30 -4.13 7.36 -0.93
C THR A 30 -3.18 8.13 -0.03
N GLN A 31 -2.09 7.49 0.41
CA GLN A 31 -1.08 8.21 1.19
C GLN A 31 -0.53 9.35 0.34
N GLU A 32 -0.48 10.57 0.90
CA GLU A 32 0.05 11.73 0.20
C GLU A 32 1.57 11.60 0.08
N ILE A 33 2.12 11.86 -1.10
CA ILE A 33 3.57 11.89 -1.30
C ILE A 33 4.08 13.24 -0.77
N LEU A 34 4.73 13.21 0.39
CA LEU A 34 5.32 14.40 1.00
C LEU A 34 6.61 14.81 0.29
N ARG A 35 7.42 13.84 -0.12
CA ARG A 35 8.64 14.05 -0.93
C ARG A 35 8.89 12.85 -1.83
N SER A 36 9.43 13.10 -3.01
CA SER A 36 9.97 12.08 -3.89
C SER A 36 11.20 12.62 -4.61
N SER A 37 12.26 11.82 -4.69
CA SER A 37 13.46 12.18 -5.45
C SER A 37 14.29 10.94 -5.79
N LYS A 38 15.35 11.14 -6.57
CA LYS A 38 16.35 10.13 -6.92
C LYS A 38 17.70 10.57 -6.36
N LEU A 39 18.34 9.70 -5.59
CA LEU A 39 19.69 9.91 -5.09
C LEU A 39 20.70 9.86 -6.25
N THR A 40 21.90 10.38 -6.03
CA THR A 40 22.98 10.40 -7.03
C THR A 40 23.39 9.01 -7.48
N ASN A 41 23.26 7.99 -6.63
CA ASN A 41 23.50 6.58 -6.94
C ASN A 41 22.35 5.90 -7.71
N GLY A 42 21.26 6.63 -7.98
CA GLY A 42 20.13 6.15 -8.75
C GLY A 42 18.96 5.58 -7.96
N LEU A 43 19.05 5.45 -6.62
CA LEU A 43 17.94 4.99 -5.79
C LEU A 43 16.83 6.04 -5.73
N SER A 44 15.62 5.65 -6.14
CA SER A 44 14.42 6.47 -5.95
C SER A 44 13.83 6.24 -4.57
N TYR A 45 13.42 7.30 -3.89
CA TYR A 45 12.72 7.21 -2.61
C TYR A 45 11.44 8.04 -2.60
N PHE A 46 10.50 7.62 -1.77
CA PHE A 46 9.21 8.28 -1.54
C PHE A 46 8.98 8.40 -0.04
N LEU A 47 8.73 9.62 0.44
CA LEU A 47 8.26 9.88 1.79
C LEU A 47 6.75 10.06 1.73
N LEU A 48 6.02 9.15 2.34
CA LEU A 48 4.55 9.13 2.31
C LEU A 48 3.98 9.58 3.65
N SER A 49 2.88 10.34 3.62
CA SER A 49 2.18 10.74 4.83
C SER A 49 1.39 9.55 5.41
N GLN A 50 1.43 9.42 6.74
CA GLN A 50 0.74 8.35 7.45
C GLN A 50 -0.27 8.96 8.43
N GLN A 51 -1.49 9.21 7.95
CA GLN A 51 -2.51 9.96 8.70
C GLN A 51 -3.02 9.27 9.98
N LYS A 52 -2.86 7.95 10.13
CA LYS A 52 -3.54 7.16 11.19
C LYS A 52 -2.63 6.43 12.18
N ALA A 53 -1.30 6.56 12.09
CA ALA A 53 -0.44 5.75 12.94
C ALA A 53 0.05 6.47 14.19
N LYS A 54 -0.41 5.97 15.34
CA LYS A 54 0.16 6.31 16.63
C LYS A 54 1.50 5.59 16.77
N ARG A 55 2.60 6.33 16.58
CA ARG A 55 4.00 5.91 16.85
C ARG A 55 4.54 4.71 16.04
N SER A 56 3.98 4.42 14.87
CA SER A 56 4.55 3.42 13.95
C SER A 56 4.77 4.02 12.57
N PHE A 57 5.82 3.55 11.90
CA PHE A 57 6.13 3.87 10.51
C PHE A 57 6.36 2.57 9.73
N LYS A 58 6.22 2.62 8.41
CA LYS A 58 6.55 1.51 7.52
C LYS A 58 7.69 1.91 6.62
N ILE A 59 8.64 1.01 6.42
CA ILE A 59 9.69 1.15 5.41
C ILE A 59 9.45 0.05 4.38
N GLY A 60 9.46 0.44 3.10
CA GLY A 60 9.42 -0.48 1.98
C GLY A 60 10.68 -0.34 1.15
N PHE A 61 11.29 -1.47 0.80
CA PHE A 61 12.38 -1.54 -0.18
C PHE A 61 11.88 -2.33 -1.38
N ILE A 62 11.80 -1.67 -2.54
CA ILE A 62 11.23 -2.24 -3.75
C ILE A 62 12.35 -2.45 -4.75
N VAL A 63 12.57 -3.71 -5.14
CA VAL A 63 13.45 -4.08 -6.24
C VAL A 63 12.57 -4.24 -7.48
N LYS A 64 12.89 -3.51 -8.56
CA LYS A 64 12.17 -3.62 -9.85
C LYS A 64 12.67 -4.84 -10.65
N ALA A 65 12.64 -6.00 -10.00
CA ALA A 65 13.00 -7.31 -10.52
C ALA A 65 12.03 -8.36 -9.94
N GLY A 66 11.76 -9.44 -10.67
CA GLY A 66 10.72 -10.39 -10.31
C GLY A 66 10.69 -11.59 -11.24
N THR A 67 9.73 -12.49 -11.02
CA THR A 67 9.64 -13.79 -11.74
C THR A 67 9.52 -13.62 -13.26
N TYR A 68 8.84 -12.57 -13.71
CA TYR A 68 8.69 -12.25 -15.14
C TYR A 68 10.02 -12.02 -15.86
N MET A 69 11.07 -11.60 -15.14
CA MET A 69 12.40 -11.34 -15.71
C MET A 69 13.34 -12.56 -15.64
N GLU A 70 12.87 -13.70 -15.12
CA GLU A 70 13.67 -14.92 -15.04
C GLU A 70 13.90 -15.54 -16.42
N LYS A 71 15.11 -16.05 -16.63
CA LYS A 71 15.44 -16.89 -17.79
C LYS A 71 15.03 -18.35 -17.50
N PRO A 72 14.92 -19.21 -18.53
CA PRO A 72 14.55 -20.61 -18.34
C PRO A 72 15.40 -21.40 -17.33
N ASN A 73 16.68 -21.03 -17.18
CA ASN A 73 17.60 -21.63 -16.21
C ASN A 73 17.62 -20.91 -14.84
N GLN A 74 16.70 -20.00 -14.60
CA GLN A 74 16.60 -19.17 -13.38
C GLN A 74 15.21 -19.23 -12.75
N TYR A 75 14.36 -20.19 -13.12
CA TYR A 75 13.02 -20.27 -12.57
C TYR A 75 13.02 -20.44 -11.06
N GLY A 76 12.29 -19.57 -10.37
CA GLY A 76 12.21 -19.51 -8.91
C GLY A 76 13.39 -18.77 -8.25
N ALA A 77 14.35 -18.27 -9.02
CA ALA A 77 15.50 -17.56 -8.47
C ALA A 77 15.09 -16.27 -7.75
N ALA A 78 14.12 -15.52 -8.27
CA ALA A 78 13.64 -14.28 -7.65
C ALA A 78 13.06 -14.56 -6.26
N HIS A 79 12.23 -15.60 -6.13
CA HIS A 79 11.65 -16.01 -4.85
C HIS A 79 12.72 -16.55 -3.88
N VAL A 80 13.67 -17.35 -4.38
CA VAL A 80 14.80 -17.81 -3.54
C VAL A 80 15.62 -16.61 -3.04
N LEU A 81 15.92 -15.64 -3.89
CA LEU A 81 16.66 -14.44 -3.52
C LEU A 81 15.91 -13.58 -2.49
N GLU A 82 14.59 -13.49 -2.58
CA GLU A 82 13.76 -12.86 -1.55
C GLU A 82 13.96 -13.52 -0.19
N HIS A 83 13.84 -14.86 -0.11
CA HIS A 83 14.09 -15.59 1.13
C HIS A 83 15.51 -15.42 1.66
N MET A 84 16.51 -15.40 0.78
CA MET A 84 17.90 -15.21 1.17
C MET A 84 18.19 -13.79 1.69
N SER A 85 17.50 -12.77 1.17
CA SER A 85 17.69 -11.37 1.56
C SER A 85 17.34 -11.08 3.03
N VAL A 86 16.45 -11.88 3.63
CA VAL A 86 16.00 -11.76 5.03
C VAL A 86 16.68 -12.76 5.98
N ARG A 87 17.64 -13.56 5.47
CA ARG A 87 18.34 -14.58 6.25
C ARG A 87 19.65 -14.05 6.82
N SER A 88 20.56 -13.61 5.96
CA SER A 88 21.93 -13.22 6.34
C SER A 88 22.49 -12.14 5.43
N THR A 89 23.31 -11.25 5.97
CA THR A 89 24.07 -10.23 5.24
C THR A 89 25.51 -10.18 5.75
N ALA A 90 26.38 -9.42 5.07
CA ALA A 90 27.77 -9.26 5.47
C ALA A 90 27.94 -8.75 6.92
N ASN A 91 27.05 -7.86 7.38
CA ASN A 91 27.12 -7.27 8.73
C ASN A 91 26.21 -7.98 9.74
N PHE A 92 25.20 -8.70 9.26
CA PHE A 92 24.22 -9.40 10.10
C PHE A 92 24.09 -10.85 9.63
N PRO A 93 24.89 -11.77 10.18
CA PRO A 93 24.86 -13.18 9.80
C PRO A 93 23.51 -13.86 10.03
N ASP A 94 22.73 -13.37 11.00
CA ASP A 94 21.34 -13.76 11.23
C ASP A 94 20.47 -12.50 11.38
N VAL A 95 19.83 -12.11 10.28
CA VAL A 95 18.97 -10.93 10.22
C VAL A 95 17.69 -11.15 11.05
N THR A 96 17.17 -12.38 11.04
CA THR A 96 15.94 -12.72 11.77
C THR A 96 16.15 -12.59 13.28
N LEU A 97 17.27 -13.12 13.79
CA LEU A 97 17.65 -12.98 15.19
C LEU A 97 17.92 -11.52 15.57
N PHE A 98 18.66 -10.79 14.73
CA PHE A 98 18.94 -9.38 14.97
C PHE A 98 17.65 -8.55 15.08
N LEU A 99 16.73 -8.70 14.14
CA LEU A 99 15.46 -7.97 14.17
C LEU A 99 14.57 -8.41 15.35
N GLY A 100 14.52 -9.72 15.63
CA GLY A 100 13.76 -10.27 16.75
C GLY A 100 14.21 -9.74 18.12
N THR A 101 15.53 -9.71 18.35
CA THR A 101 16.10 -9.14 19.59
C THR A 101 15.86 -7.64 19.74
N ASN A 102 15.61 -6.94 18.63
CA ASN A 102 15.25 -5.52 18.60
C ASN A 102 13.72 -5.28 18.52
N GLY A 103 12.90 -6.31 18.79
CA GLY A 103 11.45 -6.18 18.91
C GLY A 103 10.67 -6.25 17.59
N MET A 104 11.31 -6.68 16.49
CA MET A 104 10.62 -6.97 15.22
C MET A 104 10.38 -8.48 15.05
N GLU A 105 9.14 -8.90 15.20
CA GLU A 105 8.74 -10.30 14.98
C GLU A 105 8.61 -10.60 13.47
N PRO A 106 9.18 -11.72 12.97
CA PRO A 106 8.92 -12.20 11.61
C PRO A 106 7.43 -12.35 11.34
N GLY A 107 6.97 -11.95 10.14
CA GLY A 107 5.56 -12.04 9.74
C GLY A 107 4.64 -10.94 10.28
N LYS A 108 5.03 -10.23 11.35
CA LYS A 108 4.30 -9.04 11.84
C LYS A 108 5.02 -7.73 11.54
N GLY A 109 6.35 -7.72 11.70
CA GLY A 109 7.22 -6.56 11.49
C GLY A 109 8.13 -6.65 10.26
N LEU A 110 8.49 -7.88 9.85
CA LEU A 110 9.28 -8.14 8.64
C LEU A 110 8.50 -9.04 7.69
N VAL A 111 8.27 -8.55 6.48
CA VAL A 111 7.58 -9.26 5.39
C VAL A 111 8.32 -8.98 4.09
N ALA A 112 8.45 -10.00 3.25
CA ALA A 112 8.95 -9.89 1.88
C ALA A 112 7.99 -10.64 0.94
N THR A 113 8.02 -10.29 -0.34
CA THR A 113 7.20 -10.93 -1.38
C THR A 113 7.82 -10.72 -2.74
N THR A 114 7.68 -11.72 -3.61
CA THR A 114 8.12 -11.70 -5.01
C THR A 114 6.92 -11.85 -5.92
N GLY A 115 6.90 -11.07 -7.00
CA GLY A 115 5.93 -11.15 -8.11
C GLY A 115 6.63 -11.23 -9.45
#